data_AF-A0A1P8RWU6-F1
#
_entry.id   AF-A0A1P8RWU6-F1
#
_cell.length_a   1.000
_cell.length_b   1.000
_cell.length_c   1.000
_cell.angle_alpha   90.00
_cell.angle_beta   90.00
_cell.angle_gamma   90.00
#
_symmetry.space_group_name_H-M   'P 1'
#
loop_
_entity.id
_entity.type
_entity.pdbx_description
1 polymer ?
#
loop_
_entity_poly.entity_id
_entity_poly.type
_entity_poly.pdbx_seq_one_letter_code
_entity_poly.pdbx_strand_id
1 'polypeptide(L)'
;MKNDELIAKLKAIVAPYIQDEEAFKNLTEETDFVKDLKINSANLVDIILDIEDEFDIRLENEDMEQMLDVKSAMAIVNTKLKA
;
A
#
# COMPACT_ATOMS: atom_id res chain seq x y z
N MET A 1 2.20 4.38 -15.14
CA MET A 1 3.05 3.35 -14.50
C MET A 1 2.44 1.98 -14.76
N LYS A 2 3.22 0.90 -14.87
CA LYS A 2 2.66 -0.46 -14.97
C LYS A 2 2.32 -1.01 -13.58
N ASN A 3 1.34 -1.91 -13.50
CA ASN A 3 0.93 -2.53 -12.23
C ASN A 3 2.11 -3.25 -11.55
N ASP A 4 2.95 -3.95 -12.31
CA ASP A 4 4.12 -4.66 -11.76
C ASP A 4 5.11 -3.73 -11.04
N GLU A 5 5.34 -2.53 -11.59
CA GLU A 5 6.22 -1.54 -10.97
C GLU A 5 5.60 -1.00 -9.68
N LEU A 6 4.28 -0.85 -9.65
CA LEU A 6 3.55 -0.27 -8.52
C LEU A 6 3.51 -1.25 -7.36
N ILE A 7 3.25 -2.53 -7.65
CA ILE A 7 3.37 -3.63 -6.69
C ILE A 7 4.80 -3.69 -6.14
N ALA A 8 5.83 -3.58 -6.99
CA ALA A 8 7.22 -3.63 -6.52
C ALA A 8 7.55 -2.49 -5.55
N LYS A 9 7.07 -1.27 -5.82
CA LYS A 9 7.23 -0.12 -4.92
C LYS A 9 6.45 -0.31 -3.61
N LEU A 10 5.16 -0.65 -3.68
CA LEU A 10 4.34 -0.93 -2.49
C LEU A 10 4.97 -2.04 -1.64
N LYS A 11 5.51 -3.07 -2.28
CA LYS A 11 6.21 -4.16 -1.61
C LYS A 11 7.43 -3.68 -0.82
N ALA A 12 8.20 -2.73 -1.36
CA ALA A 12 9.32 -2.13 -0.65
C ALA A 12 8.87 -1.28 0.55
N ILE A 13 7.77 -0.54 0.40
CA ILE A 13 7.20 0.33 1.46
C ILE A 13 6.67 -0.53 2.62
N VAL A 14 5.92 -1.60 2.35
CA VAL A 14 5.32 -2.41 3.41
C VAL A 14 6.33 -3.37 4.08
N ALA A 15 7.44 -3.70 3.42
CA ALA A 15 8.47 -4.62 3.90
C ALA A 15 8.98 -4.39 5.33
N PRO A 16 9.26 -3.16 5.80
CA PRO A 16 9.66 -2.92 7.19
C PRO A 16 8.53 -3.11 8.22
N TYR A 17 7.26 -3.15 7.78
CA TYR A 17 6.08 -3.19 8.66
C TYR A 17 5.39 -4.56 8.73
N ILE A 18 5.71 -5.47 7.82
CA ILE A 18 5.10 -6.81 7.81
C ILE A 18 5.48 -7.60 9.06
N GLN A 19 4.56 -8.46 9.50
CA GLN A 19 4.87 -9.51 10.47
C GLN A 19 4.77 -10.91 9.85
N ASP A 20 4.08 -11.02 8.71
CA ASP A 20 3.90 -12.27 7.99
C ASP A 20 4.70 -12.30 6.67
N GLU A 21 5.92 -12.84 6.75
CA GLU A 21 6.83 -12.95 5.60
C GLU A 21 6.33 -13.94 4.53
N GLU A 22 5.52 -14.93 4.90
CA GLU A 22 4.96 -15.90 3.94
C GLU A 22 3.87 -15.25 3.09
N ALA A 23 2.97 -14.49 3.72
CA ALA A 23 1.98 -13.69 3.01
C ALA A 23 2.65 -12.64 2.11
N PHE A 24 3.72 -11.99 2.59
CA PHE A 24 4.48 -11.02 1.81
C PHE A 24 5.18 -11.62 0.58
N LYS A 25 5.68 -12.85 0.67
CA LYS A 25 6.26 -13.56 -0.50
C LYS A 25 5.22 -13.81 -1.58
N ASN A 26 3.98 -14.12 -1.17
CA ASN A 26 2.85 -14.39 -2.06
C ASN A 26 1.91 -13.18 -2.22
N LEU A 27 2.42 -11.96 -2.03
CA LEU A 27 1.61 -10.74 -2.09
C LEU A 27 0.90 -10.61 -3.44
N THR A 28 -0.41 -10.45 -3.38
CA THR A 28 -1.32 -10.26 -4.52
C THR A 28 -2.07 -8.95 -4.37
N GLU A 29 -2.81 -8.57 -5.42
CA GLU A 29 -3.69 -7.40 -5.36
C GLU A 29 -4.77 -7.53 -4.28
N GLU A 30 -5.18 -8.76 -3.95
CA GLU A 30 -6.22 -9.05 -2.96
C GLU A 30 -5.69 -9.12 -1.52
N THR A 31 -4.38 -8.95 -1.32
CA THR A 31 -3.76 -9.01 0.01
C THR A 31 -4.18 -7.80 0.86
N ASP A 32 -4.77 -8.07 2.01
CA ASP A 32 -5.13 -7.08 3.03
C ASP A 32 -3.91 -6.77 3.91
N PHE A 33 -3.57 -5.49 4.06
CA PHE A 33 -2.39 -5.07 4.80
C PHE A 33 -2.47 -5.49 6.28
N VAL A 34 -3.64 -5.35 6.89
CA VAL A 34 -3.83 -5.60 8.33
C VAL A 34 -4.05 -7.07 8.60
N LYS A 35 -4.89 -7.75 7.81
CA LYS A 35 -5.26 -9.14 8.06
C LYS A 35 -4.22 -10.13 7.57
N ASP A 36 -3.74 -9.96 6.34
CA ASP A 36 -2.87 -10.96 5.71
C ASP A 36 -1.41 -10.70 6.03
N LEU A 37 -0.95 -9.45 5.91
CA LEU A 37 0.44 -9.09 6.25
C LEU A 37 0.66 -8.87 7.76
N LYS A 38 -0.43 -8.91 8.54
CA LYS A 38 -0.44 -8.67 10.00
C LYS A 38 0.18 -7.32 10.39
N ILE A 39 -0.05 -6.31 9.57
CA ILE A 39 0.39 -4.94 9.86
C ILE A 39 -0.51 -4.35 10.95
N ASN A 40 0.08 -3.72 11.95
CA ASN A 40 -0.69 -3.02 12.98
C ASN A 40 -1.41 -1.82 12.35
N SER A 41 -2.69 -1.59 12.70
CA SER A 41 -3.44 -0.42 12.19
C SER A 41 -2.78 0.92 12.51
N ALA A 42 -1.96 0.99 13.56
CA ALA A 42 -1.14 2.16 13.87
C ALA A 42 -0.06 2.43 12.79
N ASN A 43 0.57 1.37 12.28
CA ASN A 43 1.59 1.46 11.24
C ASN A 43 0.98 1.66 9.84
N LEU A 44 -0.32 1.39 9.66
CA LEU A 44 -0.99 1.62 8.38
C LEU A 44 -0.95 3.10 7.99
N VAL A 45 -1.04 4.00 8.97
CA VAL A 45 -0.90 5.44 8.74
C VAL A 45 0.49 5.78 8.22
N ASP A 46 1.54 5.22 8.83
CA ASP A 46 2.92 5.43 8.38
C ASP A 46 3.14 4.90 6.96
N ILE A 47 2.60 3.73 6.63
CA ILE A 47 2.65 3.17 5.26
C ILE A 47 1.99 4.09 4.25
N ILE A 48 0.83 4.65 4.59
CA ILE A 48 0.09 5.56 3.70
C ILE A 48 0.91 6.85 3.48
N LEU A 49 1.56 7.37 4.52
CA LEU A 49 2.47 8.53 4.39
C LEU A 49 3.70 8.20 3.54
N ASP A 50 4.29 7.02 3.73
CA ASP A 50 5.42 6.55 2.91
C ASP A 50 5.01 6.40 1.43
N ILE A 51 3.76 5.98 1.15
CA ILE A 51 3.20 5.96 -0.21
C ILE A 51 3.03 7.38 -0.75
N GLU A 52 2.52 8.30 0.05
CA GLU A 52 2.38 9.71 -0.35
C GLU A 52 3.73 10.28 -0.79
N ASP A 53 4.77 10.10 0.03
CA ASP A 53 6.13 10.58 -0.22
C ASP A 53 6.81 9.86 -1.41
N GLU A 54 6.72 8.53 -1.51
CA GLU A 54 7.39 7.74 -2.56
C GLU A 54 6.82 7.98 -3.97
N PHE A 55 5.54 8.36 -4.05
CA PHE A 55 4.86 8.63 -5.31
C PHE A 55 4.69 10.13 -5.60
N ASP A 56 5.11 11.02 -4.68
CA ASP A 56 4.96 12.48 -4.78
C ASP A 56 3.50 12.87 -5.10
N ILE A 57 2.56 12.22 -4.38
CA ILE A 57 1.11 12.45 -4.52
C ILE A 57 0.57 13.13 -3.26
N ARG A 58 -0.71 13.46 -3.26
CA ARG A 58 -1.42 13.91 -2.06
C ARG A 58 -2.62 13.02 -1.80
N LEU A 59 -2.67 12.40 -0.63
CA LEU A 59 -3.77 11.57 -0.20
C LEU A 59 -4.68 12.36 0.73
N GLU A 60 -5.98 12.30 0.47
CA GLU A 60 -7.00 12.89 1.33
C GLU A 60 -7.46 11.85 2.35
N ASN A 61 -8.12 12.27 3.43
CA ASN A 61 -8.57 11.34 4.47
C ASN A 61 -9.40 10.17 3.92
N GLU A 62 -10.28 10.44 2.93
CA GLU A 62 -11.08 9.39 2.29
C GLU A 62 -10.22 8.36 1.55
N ASP A 63 -9.12 8.79 0.92
CA ASP A 63 -8.16 7.88 0.28
C ASP A 63 -7.51 6.97 1.33
N MET A 64 -7.11 7.55 2.46
CA MET A 64 -6.45 6.82 3.55
C MET A 64 -7.38 5.76 4.16
N GLU A 65 -8.66 6.10 4.35
CA GLU A 65 -9.67 5.16 4.87
C GLU A 65 -9.93 3.98 3.91
N GLN A 66 -9.72 4.18 2.61
CA GLN A 66 -9.90 3.15 1.58
C GLN A 66 -8.66 2.31 1.31
N MET A 67 -7.46 2.76 1.72
CA MET A 67 -6.19 2.05 1.54
C MET A 67 -6.01 0.90 2.55
N LEU A 68 -6.86 -0.12 2.46
CA LEU A 68 -6.82 -1.30 3.34
C LEU A 68 -6.12 -2.52 2.71
N ASP A 69 -6.07 -2.56 1.39
CA ASP A 69 -5.48 -3.65 0.60
C ASP A 69 -4.64 -3.12 -0.56
N VAL A 70 -3.83 -4.01 -1.13
CA VAL A 70 -2.91 -3.68 -2.23
C VAL A 70 -3.67 -3.09 -3.43
N LYS A 71 -4.78 -3.71 -3.84
CA LYS A 71 -5.58 -3.26 -4.98
C LYS A 71 -6.08 -1.83 -4.83
N SER A 72 -6.62 -1.50 -3.66
CA SER A 72 -7.15 -0.18 -3.34
C SER A 72 -6.04 0.86 -3.32
N ALA A 73 -4.90 0.54 -2.70
CA ALA A 73 -3.72 1.39 -2.74
C ALA A 73 -3.26 1.67 -4.18
N MET A 74 -3.16 0.63 -5.02
CA MET A 74 -2.78 0.79 -6.41
C MET A 74 -3.78 1.63 -7.22
N ALA A 75 -5.08 1.43 -6.99
CA ALA A 75 -6.13 2.17 -7.69
C ALA A 75 -6.07 3.67 -7.35
N ILE A 76 -5.91 3.99 -6.07
CA ILE A 76 -5.81 5.36 -5.58
C ILE A 76 -4.53 6.03 -6.10
N VAL A 77 -3.36 5.40 -5.94
CA VAL A 77 -2.08 5.92 -6.45
C VAL A 77 -2.16 6.19 -7.95
N ASN A 78 -2.69 5.25 -8.75
CA ASN A 78 -2.85 5.46 -10.19
C ASN A 78 -3.83 6.60 -10.52
N THR A 79 -4.85 6.81 -9.69
CA THR A 79 -5.82 7.90 -9.89
C THR A 79 -5.15 9.24 -9.61
N LYS A 80 -4.40 9.35 -8.51
CA LYS A 80 -3.67 10.58 -8.14
C LYS A 80 -2.54 10.92 -9.12
N LEU A 81 -1.81 9.92 -9.61
CA LEU A 81 -0.75 10.12 -10.62
C LEU A 81 -1.27 10.57 -12.00
N LYS A 82 -2.58 10.42 -12.27
CA LYS A 82 -3.21 10.86 -13.53
C LYS A 82 -3.93 12.20 -13.40
N ALA A 83 -4.13 12.69 -12.17
CA ALA A 83 -4.77 13.96 -11.88
C ALA A 83 -3.79 15.13 -12.11
#